data_AF-A0A1V4R2S0-F1
#
_entry.id   AF-A0A1V4R2S0-F1
#
_cell.length_a   1.000
_cell.length_b   1.000
_cell.length_c   1.000
_cell.angle_alpha   90.00
_cell.angle_beta   90.00
_cell.angle_gamma   90.00
#
_symmetry.space_group_name_H-M   'P 1'
#
loop_
_entity.id
_entity.type
_entity.pdbx_description
1 polymer ?
#
loop_
_entity_poly.entity_id
_entity_poly.type
_entity_poly.pdbx_seq_one_letter_code
_entity_poly.pdbx_strand_id
1 'polypeptide(L)'
;MNELHICKSCGKVLKEAEDFADGKIGSEYCNECTDEFGYMRRYSQVVDEIKNKLMKQMSLSEEEAEKMAMENVSDIPHWAQRENLISSKKNIVITDVGSTTTKAILLQKTRNEFKLRSLHHAATTVEKPLEDVNIGVYRSIKHIEKETDIPLMTPNSNEAKIIFNEDTLYLATSSAGGGLQILVIGLTLFDSASSGKRTAF
;
A
#
# COMPACT_ATOMS: atom_id res chain seq x y z
N MET A 1 -33.72 15.42 -8.31
CA MET A 1 -33.15 15.27 -6.94
C MET A 1 -31.65 15.38 -7.12
N ASN A 2 -31.00 16.44 -6.61
CA ASN A 2 -29.54 16.48 -6.65
C ASN A 2 -29.02 15.35 -5.77
N GLU A 3 -28.18 14.49 -6.33
CA GLU A 3 -27.54 13.40 -5.60
C GLU A 3 -26.63 14.02 -4.54
N LEU A 4 -26.87 13.67 -3.27
CA LEU A 4 -26.13 14.24 -2.15
C LEU A 4 -24.86 13.42 -1.96
N HIS A 5 -23.70 14.00 -2.28
CA HIS A 5 -22.40 13.35 -2.08
C HIS A 5 -21.84 13.70 -0.71
N ILE A 6 -21.48 12.68 0.07
CA ILE A 6 -20.88 12.83 1.41
C ILE A 6 -19.55 12.10 1.41
N CYS A 7 -18.49 12.78 1.88
CA CYS A 7 -17.18 12.17 2.08
C CYS A 7 -17.29 11.00 3.07
N LYS A 8 -16.89 9.79 2.64
CA LYS A 8 -16.89 8.58 3.46
C LYS A 8 -15.87 8.59 4.60
N SER A 9 -14.98 9.58 4.65
CA SER A 9 -14.01 9.76 5.74
C SER A 9 -14.53 10.76 6.78
N CYS A 10 -14.65 12.05 6.45
CA CYS A 10 -14.98 13.10 7.42
C CYS A 10 -16.45 13.52 7.47
N GLY A 11 -17.31 13.00 6.58
CA GLY A 11 -18.72 13.37 6.52
C GLY A 11 -19.00 14.74 5.88
N LYS A 12 -18.00 15.43 5.30
CA LYS A 12 -18.19 16.68 4.55
C LYS A 12 -19.13 16.46 3.35
N VAL A 13 -20.12 17.34 3.19
CA VAL A 13 -20.99 17.38 2.01
C VAL A 13 -20.21 17.96 0.84
N LEU A 14 -20.17 17.27 -0.30
CA LEU A 14 -19.43 17.64 -1.49
C LEU A 14 -20.39 18.25 -2.50
N LYS A 15 -20.09 19.47 -2.98
CA LYS A 15 -20.97 20.21 -3.88
C LYS A 15 -20.28 20.53 -5.19
N GLU A 16 -19.15 21.21 -5.10
CA GLU A 16 -18.39 21.67 -6.26
C GLU A 16 -17.21 20.74 -6.52
N ALA A 17 -16.65 20.80 -7.73
CA ALA A 17 -15.55 19.92 -8.14
C ALA A 17 -14.38 19.96 -7.13
N GLU A 18 -14.06 21.14 -6.61
CA GLU A 18 -12.97 21.38 -5.65
C GLU A 18 -13.17 20.65 -4.32
N ASP A 19 -14.41 20.32 -3.94
CA ASP A 19 -14.67 19.55 -2.73
C ASP A 19 -14.26 18.09 -2.88
N PHE A 20 -14.30 17.54 -4.09
CA PHE A 20 -14.02 16.13 -4.36
C PHE A 20 -12.52 15.86 -4.46
N ALA A 21 -12.12 14.66 -4.06
CA ALA A 21 -10.74 14.21 -4.25
C ALA A 21 -10.34 14.30 -5.73
N ASP A 22 -9.16 14.88 -5.99
CA ASP A 22 -8.63 15.14 -7.34
C ASP A 22 -9.59 15.94 -8.26
N GLY A 23 -10.47 16.76 -7.69
CA GLY A 23 -11.43 17.55 -8.46
C GLY A 23 -12.54 16.73 -9.12
N LYS A 24 -12.63 15.44 -8.83
CA LYS A 24 -13.47 14.49 -9.59
C LYS A 24 -14.85 14.33 -8.96
N ILE A 25 -15.86 14.95 -9.57
CA ILE A 25 -17.27 14.81 -9.15
C ILE A 25 -17.65 13.32 -9.08
N GLY A 26 -18.26 12.95 -7.95
CA GLY A 26 -18.64 11.56 -7.66
C GLY A 26 -17.57 10.76 -6.92
N SER A 27 -16.41 11.34 -6.59
CA SER A 27 -15.43 10.72 -5.70
C SER A 27 -16.03 10.42 -4.32
N GLU A 28 -15.61 9.31 -3.71
CA GLU A 28 -16.08 8.88 -2.40
C GLU A 28 -15.50 9.73 -1.24
N TYR A 29 -14.46 10.51 -1.51
CA TYR A 29 -13.71 11.28 -0.52
C TYR A 29 -13.58 12.75 -0.92
N CYS A 30 -13.39 13.62 0.07
CA CYS A 30 -13.08 15.03 -0.16
C CYS A 30 -11.58 15.26 -0.38
N ASN A 31 -11.26 16.38 -1.03
CA ASN A 31 -9.89 16.84 -1.27
C ASN A 31 -9.04 16.98 0.01
N GLU A 32 -9.64 17.29 1.16
CA GLU A 32 -8.92 17.45 2.44
C GLU A 32 -8.53 16.11 3.09
N CYS A 33 -9.27 15.03 2.79
CA CYS A 33 -9.00 13.69 3.32
C CYS A 33 -8.01 12.90 2.45
N THR A 34 -7.75 13.38 1.23
CA THR A 34 -6.88 12.74 0.26
C THR A 34 -5.60 13.51 0.04
N ASP A 35 -4.62 12.87 -0.59
CA ASP A 35 -3.44 13.52 -1.14
C ASP A 35 -3.76 14.19 -2.49
N GLU A 36 -2.73 14.77 -3.10
CA GLU A 36 -2.79 15.45 -4.39
C GLU A 36 -3.22 14.56 -5.57
N PHE A 37 -3.20 13.24 -5.39
CA PHE A 37 -3.61 12.25 -6.38
C PHE A 37 -5.00 11.65 -6.08
N GLY A 38 -5.67 12.14 -5.04
CA GLY A 38 -6.98 11.67 -4.63
C GLY A 38 -6.98 10.36 -3.83
N TYR A 39 -5.82 9.88 -3.36
CA TYR A 39 -5.73 8.73 -2.45
C TYR A 39 -5.83 9.17 -1.00
N MET A 40 -6.41 8.32 -0.14
CA MET A 40 -6.49 8.60 1.29
C MET A 40 -5.12 8.87 1.89
N ARG A 41 -5.03 9.95 2.69
CA ARG A 41 -3.80 10.32 3.39
C ARG A 41 -3.38 9.22 4.36
N ARG A 42 -2.08 9.10 4.62
CA ARG A 42 -1.58 8.04 5.52
C ARG A 42 -2.08 8.28 6.93
N TYR A 43 -2.49 7.21 7.62
CA TYR A 43 -2.96 7.27 9.01
C TYR A 43 -1.97 8.04 9.90
N SER A 44 -0.67 7.75 9.81
CA SER A 44 0.37 8.43 10.59
C SER A 44 0.42 9.94 10.33
N GLN A 45 0.29 10.36 9.06
CA GLN A 45 0.27 11.78 8.72
C GLN A 45 -0.94 12.49 9.33
N VAL A 46 -2.11 11.85 9.30
CA VAL A 46 -3.35 12.42 9.88
C VAL A 46 -3.23 12.51 11.41
N VAL A 47 -2.68 11.47 12.05
CA VAL A 47 -2.40 11.47 13.50
C VAL A 47 -1.42 12.58 13.86
N ASP A 48 -0.30 12.72 13.14
CA ASP A 48 0.70 13.75 13.40
C ASP A 48 0.13 15.17 13.25
N GLU A 49 -0.74 15.41 12.28
CA GLU A 49 -1.39 16.70 12.12
C GLU A 49 -2.35 17.03 13.26
N ILE A 50 -3.16 16.07 13.67
CA ILE A 50 -4.09 16.25 14.79
C ILE A 50 -3.30 16.42 16.09
N LYS A 51 -2.24 15.63 16.32
CA LYS A 51 -1.31 15.78 17.44
C LYS A 51 -0.78 17.21 17.50
N ASN A 52 -0.24 17.72 16.39
CA ASN A 52 0.30 19.08 16.30
C ASN A 52 -0.77 20.16 16.55
N LYS A 53 -2.01 19.96 16.11
CA LYS A 53 -3.13 20.88 16.40
C LYS A 53 -3.49 20.87 17.89
N LEU A 54 -3.60 19.68 18.49
CA LEU A 54 -3.90 19.50 19.90
C LEU A 54 -2.82 20.13 20.80
N MET A 55 -1.54 19.94 20.47
CA MET A 55 -0.43 20.60 21.19
C MET A 55 -0.54 22.12 21.14
N LYS A 56 -0.87 22.70 19.98
CA LYS A 56 -1.02 24.16 19.81
C LYS A 56 -2.25 24.73 20.51
N GLN A 57 -3.35 23.98 20.58
CA GLN A 57 -4.63 24.48 21.08
C GLN A 57 -4.84 24.20 22.58
N MET A 58 -4.31 23.09 23.09
CA MET A 58 -4.65 22.56 24.42
C MET A 58 -3.45 22.47 25.36
N SER A 59 -2.25 22.94 24.95
CA SER A 59 -1.01 22.89 25.75
C SER A 59 -0.71 21.49 26.33
N LEU A 60 -1.09 20.45 25.59
CA LEU A 60 -0.85 19.05 25.96
C LEU A 60 0.62 18.68 25.76
N SER A 61 1.09 17.71 26.54
CA SER A 61 2.37 17.05 26.25
C SER A 61 2.28 16.29 24.92
N GLU A 62 3.43 16.01 24.30
CA GLU A 62 3.47 15.28 23.03
C GLU A 62 2.82 13.91 23.13
N GLU A 63 3.08 13.18 24.24
CA GLU A 63 2.54 11.85 24.47
C GLU A 63 1.01 11.86 24.65
N GLU A 64 0.46 12.81 25.40
CA GLU A 64 -0.99 12.97 25.58
C GLU A 64 -1.68 13.37 24.26
N ALA A 65 -1.07 14.29 23.51
CA ALA A 65 -1.58 14.73 22.22
C ALA A 65 -1.54 13.60 21.18
N GLU A 66 -0.50 12.76 21.20
CA GLU A 66 -0.38 11.61 20.31
C GLU A 66 -1.47 10.57 20.61
N LYS A 67 -1.65 10.22 21.89
CA LYS A 67 -2.70 9.28 22.30
C LYS A 67 -4.10 9.78 21.89
N MET A 68 -4.41 11.03 22.20
CA MET A 68 -5.69 11.63 21.86
C MET A 68 -5.88 11.74 20.33
N ALA A 69 -4.81 12.05 19.58
CA ALA A 69 -4.87 12.05 18.12
C ALA A 69 -5.15 10.66 17.56
N MET A 70 -4.49 9.61 18.07
CA MET A 70 -4.73 8.24 17.64
C MET A 70 -6.17 7.79 17.94
N GLU A 71 -6.70 8.12 19.11
CA GLU A 71 -8.09 7.84 19.49
C GLU A 71 -9.06 8.55 18.51
N ASN A 72 -8.91 9.86 18.34
CA ASN A 72 -9.74 10.64 17.43
C ASN A 72 -9.71 10.14 15.98
N VAL A 73 -8.52 9.79 15.46
CA VAL A 73 -8.39 9.29 14.08
C VAL A 73 -8.99 7.90 13.95
N SER A 74 -8.89 7.06 14.97
CA SER A 74 -9.44 5.70 14.94
C SER A 74 -10.97 5.69 14.84
N ASP A 75 -11.65 6.71 15.35
CA ASP A 75 -13.12 6.83 15.29
C ASP A 75 -13.65 7.39 13.97
N ILE A 76 -12.77 7.94 13.12
CA ILE A 76 -13.17 8.44 11.80
C ILE A 76 -13.67 7.26 10.95
N PRO A 77 -14.83 7.36 10.28
CA PRO A 77 -15.47 6.26 9.55
C PRO A 77 -14.57 5.42 8.64
N HIS A 78 -13.64 6.05 7.90
CA HIS A 78 -12.69 5.33 7.04
C HIS A 78 -11.73 4.45 7.85
N TRP A 79 -11.22 4.96 8.98
CA TRP A 79 -10.22 4.27 9.81
C TRP A 79 -10.87 3.28 10.79
N ALA A 80 -12.09 3.56 11.25
CA ALA A 80 -12.83 2.70 12.18
C ALA A 80 -13.06 1.29 11.65
N GLN A 81 -13.11 1.11 10.32
CA GLN A 81 -13.32 -0.20 9.70
C GLN A 81 -12.06 -1.08 9.66
N ARG A 82 -10.87 -0.56 10.02
CA ARG A 82 -9.60 -1.30 9.92
C ARG A 82 -9.59 -2.60 10.74
N GLU A 83 -10.16 -2.56 11.94
CA GLU A 83 -10.15 -3.70 12.84
C GLU A 83 -11.11 -4.79 12.33
N ASN A 84 -12.26 -4.39 11.79
CA ASN A 84 -13.20 -5.29 11.12
C ASN A 84 -12.59 -5.93 9.86
N LEU A 85 -11.80 -5.16 9.09
CA LEU A 85 -11.13 -5.69 7.91
C LEU A 85 -10.14 -6.80 8.28
N ILE A 86 -9.33 -6.61 9.32
CA ILE A 86 -8.35 -7.63 9.73
C ILE A 86 -9.04 -8.79 10.46
N SER A 87 -10.03 -8.51 11.31
CA SER A 87 -10.69 -9.52 12.13
C SER A 87 -11.53 -10.50 11.30
N SER A 88 -12.11 -10.04 10.19
CA SER A 88 -12.90 -10.85 9.26
C SER A 88 -12.08 -11.77 8.35
N LYS A 89 -10.75 -11.61 8.31
CA LYS A 89 -9.87 -12.34 7.37
C LYS A 89 -9.20 -13.52 8.06
N LYS A 90 -9.08 -14.63 7.34
CA LYS A 90 -8.42 -15.85 7.81
C LYS A 90 -6.94 -15.86 7.46
N ASN A 91 -6.60 -15.32 6.29
CA ASN A 91 -5.25 -15.31 5.75
C ASN A 91 -4.83 -13.86 5.47
N ILE A 92 -3.59 -13.51 5.80
CA ILE A 92 -2.94 -12.27 5.36
C ILE A 92 -1.71 -12.68 4.58
N VAL A 93 -1.66 -12.23 3.32
CA VAL A 93 -0.49 -12.39 2.45
C VAL A 93 0.17 -11.03 2.32
N ILE A 94 1.44 -10.95 2.68
CA ILE A 94 2.23 -9.72 2.53
C ILE A 94 3.35 -10.01 1.56
N THR A 95 3.49 -9.18 0.53
CA THR A 95 4.62 -9.26 -0.39
C THR A 95 5.52 -8.03 -0.32
N ASP A 96 6.82 -8.26 -0.29
CA ASP A 96 7.83 -7.24 -0.48
C ASP A 96 8.46 -7.41 -1.87
N VAL A 97 8.12 -6.49 -2.77
CA VAL A 97 8.58 -6.48 -4.16
C VAL A 97 9.87 -5.66 -4.25
N GLY A 98 11.00 -6.33 -4.03
CA GLY A 98 12.33 -5.74 -4.20
C GLY A 98 12.80 -5.75 -5.66
N SER A 99 13.90 -5.07 -5.97
CA SER A 99 14.44 -4.97 -7.34
C SER A 99 14.79 -6.33 -7.97
N THR A 100 15.33 -7.26 -7.18
CA THR A 100 15.74 -8.59 -7.66
C THR A 100 14.82 -9.71 -7.22
N THR A 101 14.20 -9.56 -6.05
CA THR A 101 13.47 -10.64 -5.39
C THR A 101 12.16 -10.13 -4.82
N THR A 102 11.07 -10.81 -5.17
CA THR A 102 9.76 -10.64 -4.54
C THR A 102 9.64 -11.67 -3.44
N LYS A 103 9.50 -11.22 -2.19
CA LYS A 103 9.28 -12.07 -1.02
C LYS A 103 7.81 -12.07 -0.68
N ALA A 104 7.29 -13.20 -0.21
CA ALA A 104 5.93 -13.36 0.25
C ALA A 104 5.92 -14.06 1.61
N ILE A 105 5.09 -13.56 2.52
CA ILE A 105 4.79 -14.23 3.78
C ILE A 105 3.29 -14.48 3.89
N LEU A 106 2.92 -15.62 4.46
CA LEU A 106 1.56 -15.95 4.85
C LEU A 106 1.44 -15.92 6.37
N LEU A 107 0.57 -15.04 6.87
CA LEU A 107 0.09 -15.08 8.24
C LEU A 107 -1.31 -15.70 8.26
N GLN A 108 -1.48 -16.74 9.06
CA GLN A 108 -2.78 -17.41 9.20
C GLN A 108 -3.36 -17.18 10.60
N LYS A 109 -4.64 -16.82 10.64
CA LYS A 109 -5.37 -16.62 11.90
C LYS A 109 -5.60 -17.97 12.58
N THR A 110 -5.10 -18.11 13.80
CA THR A 110 -5.36 -19.22 14.72
C THR A 110 -6.00 -18.66 15.98
N ARG A 111 -7.27 -19.01 16.24
CA ARG A 111 -8.10 -18.40 17.29
C ARG A 111 -8.23 -16.89 17.05
N ASN A 112 -7.50 -16.06 17.79
CA ASN A 112 -7.52 -14.60 17.67
C ASN A 112 -6.14 -13.99 17.39
N GLU A 113 -5.16 -14.81 17.01
CA GLU A 113 -3.79 -14.36 16.71
C GLU A 113 -3.39 -14.80 15.31
N PHE A 114 -2.61 -13.96 14.63
CA PHE A 114 -1.98 -14.32 13.37
C PHE A 114 -0.62 -14.95 13.62
N LYS A 115 -0.37 -16.10 13.01
CA LYS A 115 0.94 -16.78 13.07
C LYS A 115 1.54 -16.89 11.68
N LEU A 116 2.85 -16.66 11.59
CA LEU A 116 3.60 -16.93 10.37
C LEU A 116 3.49 -18.42 10.02
N ARG A 117 2.96 -18.70 8.83
CA ARG A 117 2.69 -20.06 8.35
C ARG A 117 3.68 -20.51 7.29
N SER A 118 4.05 -19.62 6.38
CA SER A 118 4.97 -19.92 5.27
C SER A 118 5.63 -18.62 4.78
N LEU A 119 6.83 -18.76 4.22
CA LEU A 119 7.60 -17.71 3.58
C LEU A 119 8.20 -18.26 2.28
N HIS A 120 7.98 -17.56 1.18
CA HIS A 120 8.58 -17.88 -0.12
C HIS A 120 9.11 -16.65 -0.81
N HIS A 121 9.85 -16.89 -1.88
CA HIS A 121 10.28 -15.82 -2.77
C HIS A 121 10.25 -16.28 -4.23
N ALA A 122 10.26 -15.31 -5.12
CA ALA A 122 10.46 -15.48 -6.55
C ALA A 122 11.34 -14.34 -7.08
N ALA A 123 11.94 -14.54 -8.24
CA ALA A 123 12.63 -13.45 -8.94
C ALA A 123 11.63 -12.33 -9.25
N THR A 124 12.01 -11.08 -8.99
CA THR A 124 11.25 -9.92 -9.47
C THR A 124 11.48 -9.77 -10.96
N THR A 125 10.41 -9.49 -11.68
CA THR A 125 10.32 -9.46 -13.14
C THR A 125 10.09 -8.04 -13.65
N VAL A 126 10.78 -7.08 -13.04
CA VAL A 126 10.65 -5.64 -13.33
C VAL A 126 11.43 -5.20 -14.58
N GLU A 127 12.39 -6.03 -15.01
CA GLU A 127 13.23 -5.78 -16.19
C GLU A 127 12.72 -6.52 -17.44
N LYS A 128 13.22 -6.10 -18.61
CA LYS A 128 12.97 -6.79 -19.89
C LYS A 128 13.44 -8.25 -19.85
N PRO A 129 12.74 -9.16 -20.55
CA PRO A 129 11.63 -8.91 -21.47
C PRO A 129 10.23 -8.89 -20.82
N LEU A 130 10.14 -9.06 -19.50
CA LEU A 130 8.85 -9.24 -18.84
C LEU A 130 8.22 -7.92 -18.40
N GLU A 131 8.98 -7.03 -17.77
CA GLU A 131 8.53 -5.70 -17.34
C GLU A 131 7.20 -5.71 -16.55
N ASP A 132 6.95 -6.76 -15.77
CA ASP A 132 5.73 -6.92 -14.97
C ASP A 132 6.04 -7.62 -13.65
N VAL A 133 5.98 -6.88 -12.54
CA VAL A 133 6.25 -7.40 -11.20
C VAL A 133 5.19 -8.38 -10.69
N ASN A 134 3.99 -8.39 -11.28
CA ASN A 134 2.91 -9.29 -10.86
C ASN A 134 3.29 -10.76 -11.09
N ILE A 135 4.16 -11.04 -12.06
CA ILE A 135 4.68 -12.39 -12.29
C ILE A 135 5.45 -12.89 -11.04
N GLY A 136 6.35 -12.08 -10.50
CA GLY A 136 7.09 -12.40 -9.27
C GLY A 136 6.17 -12.55 -8.05
N VAL A 137 5.20 -11.63 -7.92
CA VAL A 137 4.17 -11.68 -6.87
C VAL A 137 3.38 -12.98 -6.96
N TYR A 138 2.77 -13.29 -8.11
CA TYR A 138 1.98 -14.48 -8.34
C TYR A 138 2.77 -15.76 -8.06
N ARG A 139 4.00 -15.87 -8.56
CA ARG A 139 4.86 -17.06 -8.36
C ARG A 139 5.20 -17.27 -6.89
N SER A 140 5.57 -16.21 -6.18
CA SER A 140 5.89 -16.29 -4.75
C SER A 140 4.69 -16.77 -3.91
N ILE A 141 3.48 -16.31 -4.25
CA ILE A 141 2.24 -16.75 -3.59
C ILE A 141 1.86 -18.18 -4.02
N LYS A 142 2.05 -18.56 -5.28
CA LYS A 142 1.82 -19.94 -5.76
C LYS A 142 2.72 -20.96 -5.04
N HIS A 143 3.95 -20.60 -4.70
CA HIS A 143 4.80 -21.46 -3.89
C HIS A 143 4.23 -21.66 -2.48
N ILE A 144 3.69 -20.60 -1.86
CA ILE A 144 2.97 -20.71 -0.58
C ILE A 144 1.75 -21.64 -0.70
N GLU A 145 0.90 -21.45 -1.72
CA GLU A 145 -0.29 -22.30 -1.91
C GLU A 145 0.10 -23.78 -2.07
N LYS A 146 1.17 -24.06 -2.83
CA LYS A 146 1.68 -25.42 -3.06
C LYS A 146 2.29 -26.06 -1.81
N GLU A 147 2.96 -25.29 -0.96
CA GLU A 147 3.54 -25.82 0.29
C GLU A 147 2.47 -26.05 1.36
N THR A 148 1.49 -25.14 1.45
CA THR A 148 0.55 -25.11 2.58
C THR A 148 -0.79 -25.78 2.29
N ASP A 149 -1.09 -26.09 1.03
CA ASP A 149 -2.39 -26.53 0.51
C ASP A 149 -3.54 -25.56 0.85
N ILE A 150 -3.22 -24.27 1.07
CA ILE A 150 -4.20 -23.22 1.34
C ILE A 150 -4.47 -22.45 0.04
N PRO A 151 -5.72 -22.41 -0.45
CA PRO A 151 -6.07 -21.58 -1.60
C PRO A 151 -6.19 -20.11 -1.16
N LEU A 152 -5.21 -19.29 -1.52
CA LEU A 152 -5.13 -17.85 -1.24
C LEU A 152 -5.71 -17.01 -2.39
N MET A 153 -5.60 -17.52 -3.62
CA MET A 153 -6.08 -16.91 -4.85
C MET A 153 -7.25 -17.70 -5.44
N THR A 154 -8.08 -17.01 -6.22
CA THR A 154 -9.19 -17.65 -6.95
C THR A 154 -8.65 -18.52 -8.10
N PRO A 155 -9.43 -19.51 -8.58
CA PRO A 155 -9.05 -20.32 -9.75
C PRO A 155 -8.82 -19.51 -11.03
N ASN A 156 -9.43 -18.33 -11.15
CA ASN A 156 -9.29 -17.44 -12.31
C ASN A 156 -8.04 -16.53 -12.22
N SER A 157 -7.30 -16.59 -11.11
CA SER A 157 -6.09 -15.80 -10.88
C SER A 157 -4.91 -16.31 -11.71
N ASN A 158 -4.21 -15.39 -12.38
CA ASN A 158 -3.03 -15.67 -13.18
C ASN A 158 -1.98 -14.56 -13.03
N GLU A 159 -0.81 -14.73 -13.65
CA GLU A 159 0.31 -13.78 -13.55
C GLU A 159 -0.06 -12.34 -13.97
N ALA A 160 -0.97 -12.16 -14.93
CA ALA A 160 -1.39 -10.83 -15.41
C ALA A 160 -2.53 -10.22 -14.59
N LYS A 161 -3.30 -11.05 -13.86
CA LYS A 161 -4.43 -10.60 -13.04
C LYS A 161 -4.55 -11.46 -11.79
N ILE A 162 -3.99 -10.93 -10.71
CA ILE A 162 -4.02 -11.58 -9.40
C ILE A 162 -5.36 -11.28 -8.73
N ILE A 163 -6.11 -12.33 -8.39
CA ILE A 163 -7.42 -12.23 -7.74
C ILE A 163 -7.39 -13.07 -6.47
N PHE A 164 -7.50 -12.43 -5.32
CA PHE A 164 -7.50 -13.07 -3.99
C PHE A 164 -8.88 -13.58 -3.61
N ASN A 165 -8.91 -14.64 -2.78
CA ASN A 165 -10.15 -15.11 -2.18
C ASN A 165 -10.67 -14.12 -1.13
N GLU A 166 -11.99 -14.14 -0.87
CA GLU A 166 -12.62 -13.20 0.07
C GLU A 166 -12.06 -13.29 1.49
N ASP A 167 -11.55 -14.46 1.90
CA ASP A 167 -10.95 -14.69 3.22
C ASP A 167 -9.48 -14.26 3.33
N THR A 168 -8.90 -13.78 2.23
CA THR A 168 -7.48 -13.46 2.09
C THR A 168 -7.30 -11.95 1.93
N LEU A 169 -6.62 -11.34 2.89
CA LEU A 169 -6.17 -9.96 2.81
C LEU A 169 -4.78 -9.93 2.17
N TYR A 170 -4.64 -9.16 1.08
CA TYR A 170 -3.35 -8.96 0.44
C TYR A 170 -2.82 -7.56 0.72
N LEU A 171 -1.54 -7.49 1.09
CA LEU A 171 -0.80 -6.26 1.32
C LEU A 171 0.53 -6.34 0.58
N ALA A 172 1.02 -5.21 0.08
CA ALA A 172 2.29 -5.16 -0.62
C ALA A 172 3.09 -3.92 -0.25
N THR A 173 4.41 -4.10 -0.17
CA THR A 173 5.40 -3.04 -0.32
C THR A 173 6.11 -3.25 -1.64
N SER A 174 6.48 -2.17 -2.31
CA SER A 174 7.27 -2.26 -3.53
C SER A 174 8.33 -1.17 -3.56
N SER A 175 9.55 -1.59 -3.85
CA SER A 175 10.68 -0.73 -4.24
C SER A 175 11.19 -1.06 -5.64
N ALA A 176 10.57 -2.03 -6.31
CA ALA A 176 10.93 -2.42 -7.65
C ALA A 176 10.59 -1.30 -8.64
N GLY A 177 11.62 -0.62 -9.11
CA GLY A 177 11.58 0.26 -10.27
C GLY A 177 12.39 -0.39 -11.39
N GLY A 178 11.73 -0.66 -12.52
CA GLY A 178 12.41 -1.12 -13.73
C GLY A 178 13.05 0.05 -14.43
N GLY A 179 14.14 -0.21 -15.17
CA GLY A 179 14.73 0.81 -16.01
C GLY A 179 15.47 1.89 -15.22
N LEU A 180 16.25 1.49 -14.21
CA LEU A 180 17.20 2.35 -13.51
C LEU A 180 17.97 3.22 -14.52
N GLN A 181 17.68 4.52 -14.52
CA GLN A 181 18.33 5.46 -15.41
C GLN A 181 19.61 5.96 -14.76
N ILE A 182 20.76 5.58 -15.33
CA ILE A 182 22.07 6.01 -14.85
C ILE A 182 22.62 7.06 -15.81
N LEU A 183 22.78 8.29 -15.30
CA LEU A 183 23.49 9.35 -16.01
C LEU A 183 24.98 9.26 -15.67
N VAL A 184 25.81 9.03 -16.69
CA VAL A 184 27.27 9.00 -16.54
C VAL A 184 27.84 10.27 -17.16
N ILE A 185 28.51 11.09 -16.35
CA ILE A 185 29.18 12.32 -16.80
C ILE A 185 30.69 12.12 -16.65
N GLY A 186 31.42 12.15 -17.76
CA GLY A 186 32.88 12.15 -17.78
C GLY A 186 33.42 13.58 -17.68
N LEU A 187 34.26 13.85 -16.69
CA LEU A 187 34.94 15.16 -16.52
C LEU A 187 36.38 15.14 -17.04
N THR A 188 36.86 13.98 -17.52
CA THR A 188 38.21 13.79 -18.07
C THR A 188 38.13 13.47 -19.56
N LEU A 189 39.21 13.72 -20.30
CA LEU A 189 39.28 13.46 -21.75
C LEU A 189 39.13 11.97 -22.12
N PHE A 190 39.36 11.05 -21.17
CA PHE A 190 39.48 9.61 -21.44
C PHE A 190 38.42 8.74 -20.74
N ASP A 191 37.71 9.26 -19.73
CA ASP A 191 36.59 8.55 -19.12
C ASP A 191 35.31 8.76 -19.93
N SER A 192 34.89 7.73 -20.66
CA SER A 192 33.67 7.77 -21.47
C SER A 192 32.45 7.25 -20.70
N ALA A 193 31.26 7.71 -21.08
CA ALA A 193 29.99 7.15 -20.63
C ALA A 193 29.89 5.62 -20.82
N SER A 194 30.66 5.06 -21.76
CA SER A 194 30.75 3.61 -21.95
C SER A 194 31.33 2.87 -20.73
N SER A 195 32.23 3.48 -19.97
CA SER A 195 32.80 2.91 -18.75
C SER A 195 31.77 2.81 -17.64
N GLY A 196 30.98 3.87 -17.43
CA GLY A 196 29.89 3.84 -16.46
C GLY A 196 28.79 2.84 -16.83
N LYS A 197 28.47 2.68 -18.13
CA LYS A 197 27.56 1.62 -18.60
C LYS A 197 28.05 0.21 -18.22
N ARG A 198 29.36 -0.07 -18.33
CA ARG A 198 29.94 -1.38 -17.98
C ARG A 198 29.96 -1.66 -16.48
N THR A 199 30.03 -0.63 -15.64
CA THR A 199 29.99 -0.80 -14.17
C THR A 199 28.56 -1.01 -13.65
N ALA A 200 27.58 -0.47 -14.37
CA ALA A 200 26.17 -0.54 -13.99
C ALA A 200 25.48 -1.88 -14.32
N PHE A 201 26.10 -2.72 -15.17
CA PHE A 201 25.54 -3.98 -15.68
C PHE A 201 26.46 -5.16 -15.38
#